data_AF-A0A382LFP7-F1
#
_entry.id   AF-A0A382LFP7-F1
#
_cell.length_a   1.000
_cell.length_b   1.000
_cell.length_c   1.000
_cell.angle_alpha   90.00
_cell.angle_beta   90.00
_cell.angle_gamma   90.00
#
_symmetry.space_group_name_H-M   'P 1'
#
loop_
_entity.id
_entity.type
_entity.pdbx_description
1 polymer ?
#
loop_
_entity_poly.entity_id
_entity_poly.type
_entity_poly.pdbx_seq_one_letter_code
_entity_poly.pdbx_strand_id
1 'polypeptide(L)'
;MGQKLKLVRNAAGRKVPIMVNGIKTVPYKGVGKYLPKGVKTAPPIRSCQDYPSSGNKVVGSLKEALQKCSIKDGMTISNHHHFRNGDLVMNFVFDCIAEMGVKDLCWFPSASFPCHKPMIKHLENGVIHHIEGSMNGPLGDYASDGKMEGLAVLRSHGGRWQAIQDGEVHIDIAIIAAPTADPFGNCTGDRGPSACGLLGFGLADSLYADHVIVITDNLIEFPCVPWQIQGNNIDYVVVLDKVGDPEKIVSGTTQITKSPDRLYIAELTAKFVKAAGIMKDGFSFQAGAGGTALAFAIYLREFMKKAGIKSRFIRAGSTKYLVEMLEEGLTDYILDGQTFDLEGVR
;
A
#
# COMPACT_ATOMS: atom_id res chain seq x y z
N MET A 1 16.75 -18.06 18.89
CA MET A 1 18.21 -18.08 18.61
C MET A 1 18.39 -17.60 17.18
N GLY A 2 19.04 -16.45 16.97
CA GLY A 2 19.13 -15.82 15.64
C GLY A 2 19.89 -16.69 14.64
N GLN A 3 19.30 -16.89 13.47
CA GLN A 3 19.92 -17.61 12.36
C GLN A 3 21.28 -16.97 12.05
N LYS A 4 22.36 -17.76 11.99
CA LYS A 4 23.70 -17.24 11.63
C LYS A 4 23.71 -16.90 10.15
N LEU A 5 23.41 -15.63 9.82
CA LEU A 5 23.30 -15.16 8.44
C LEU A 5 24.65 -15.27 7.71
N LYS A 6 24.65 -15.95 6.57
CA LYS A 6 25.79 -15.91 5.64
C LYS A 6 25.73 -14.61 4.85
N LEU A 7 26.66 -13.70 5.14
CA LEU A 7 26.73 -12.38 4.53
C LEU A 7 27.76 -12.33 3.40
N VAL A 8 27.45 -11.61 2.33
CA VAL A 8 28.37 -11.28 1.23
C VAL A 8 28.42 -9.78 0.99
N ARG A 9 29.52 -9.27 0.43
CA ARG A 9 29.64 -7.85 0.07
C ARG A 9 29.01 -7.62 -1.30
N ASN A 10 28.03 -6.72 -1.39
CA ASN A 10 27.38 -6.35 -2.65
C ASN A 10 28.18 -5.26 -3.41
N ALA A 11 27.72 -4.88 -4.62
CA ALA A 11 28.38 -3.87 -5.46
C ALA A 11 28.40 -2.45 -4.85
N ALA A 12 27.57 -2.18 -3.84
CA ALA A 12 27.61 -0.93 -3.05
C ALA A 12 28.52 -1.04 -1.82
N GLY A 13 29.27 -2.14 -1.68
CA GLY A 13 30.19 -2.37 -0.57
C GLY A 13 29.52 -2.79 0.75
N ARG A 14 28.21 -3.08 0.78
CA ARG A 14 27.48 -3.45 2.00
C ARG A 14 27.48 -4.96 2.20
N LYS A 15 27.58 -5.41 3.46
CA LYS A 15 27.38 -6.82 3.82
C LYS A 15 25.88 -7.13 3.86
N VAL A 16 25.42 -8.07 3.05
CA VAL A 16 24.00 -8.45 2.93
C VAL A 16 23.84 -9.97 3.00
N PRO A 17 22.72 -10.48 3.55
CA PRO A 17 22.45 -11.92 3.55
C PRO A 17 22.20 -12.42 2.13
N ILE A 18 22.56 -13.67 1.87
CA ILE A 18 22.23 -14.39 0.61
C ILE A 18 20.97 -15.26 0.73
N MET A 19 20.43 -15.35 1.95
CA MET A 19 19.21 -16.08 2.29
C MET A 19 18.50 -15.32 3.39
N VAL A 20 17.21 -15.08 3.22
CA VAL A 20 16.34 -14.33 4.13
C VAL A 20 15.05 -15.12 4.25
N ASN A 21 14.66 -15.52 5.47
CA ASN A 21 13.43 -16.30 5.72
C ASN A 21 13.32 -17.56 4.84
N GLY A 22 14.45 -18.23 4.57
CA GLY A 22 14.52 -19.40 3.68
C GLY A 22 14.56 -19.08 2.18
N ILE A 23 14.35 -17.82 1.80
CA ILE A 23 14.34 -17.35 0.40
C ILE A 23 15.74 -16.90 0.00
N LYS A 24 16.24 -17.39 -1.13
CA LYS A 24 17.53 -16.96 -1.69
C LYS A 24 17.41 -15.53 -2.23
N THR A 25 18.29 -14.65 -1.77
CA THR A 25 18.31 -13.24 -2.20
C THR A 25 19.42 -12.99 -3.21
N VAL A 26 19.22 -11.99 -4.06
CA VAL A 26 20.23 -11.55 -5.03
C VAL A 26 20.89 -10.27 -4.53
N PRO A 27 22.18 -10.29 -4.14
CA PRO A 27 22.90 -9.08 -3.77
C PRO A 27 22.93 -8.09 -4.93
N TYR A 28 22.77 -6.80 -4.62
CA TYR A 28 22.86 -5.72 -5.60
C TYR A 28 24.16 -5.82 -6.42
N LYS A 29 24.01 -5.88 -7.75
CA LYS A 29 25.10 -6.09 -8.72
C LYS A 29 25.62 -4.79 -9.36
N GLY A 30 24.97 -3.64 -9.10
CA GLY A 30 25.23 -2.39 -9.81
C GLY A 30 24.05 -1.98 -10.71
N VAL A 31 24.00 -0.70 -11.08
CA VAL A 31 22.96 -0.14 -11.95
C VAL A 31 22.99 -0.84 -13.31
N GLY A 32 21.84 -1.38 -13.74
CA GLY A 32 21.72 -2.09 -15.01
C GLY A 32 22.46 -3.43 -15.10
N LYS A 33 22.95 -3.99 -13.99
CA LYS A 33 23.72 -5.26 -13.99
C LYS A 33 22.89 -6.50 -13.66
N TYR A 34 21.69 -6.32 -13.13
CA TYR A 34 20.73 -7.41 -12.94
C TYR A 34 19.70 -7.34 -14.06
N LEU A 35 19.58 -8.44 -14.82
CA LEU A 35 18.57 -8.61 -15.85
C LEU A 35 17.59 -9.68 -15.37
N PRO A 36 16.35 -9.33 -14.98
CA PRO A 36 15.35 -10.32 -14.63
C PRO A 36 15.00 -11.16 -15.87
N LYS A 37 14.81 -12.47 -15.67
CA LYS A 37 14.38 -13.43 -16.69
C LYS A 37 13.29 -14.31 -16.09
N GLY A 38 12.32 -14.71 -16.90
CA GLY A 38 11.23 -15.59 -16.46
C GLY A 38 9.87 -15.10 -16.96
N VAL A 39 8.82 -15.67 -16.38
CA VAL A 39 7.44 -15.24 -16.55
C VAL A 39 6.96 -14.65 -15.23
N LYS A 40 5.96 -13.76 -15.30
CA LYS A 40 5.28 -13.30 -14.09
C LYS A 40 4.54 -14.47 -13.46
N THR A 41 4.41 -14.46 -12.13
CA THR A 41 3.53 -15.39 -11.43
C THR A 41 2.09 -15.21 -11.91
N ALA A 42 1.31 -16.28 -11.86
CA ALA A 42 -0.10 -16.28 -12.25
C ALA A 42 -0.94 -16.76 -11.06
N PRO A 43 -2.10 -16.12 -10.80
CA PRO A 43 -3.02 -16.60 -9.76
C PRO A 43 -3.64 -17.95 -10.16
N PRO A 44 -4.26 -18.67 -9.22
CA PRO A 44 -5.00 -19.90 -9.49
C PRO A 44 -6.10 -19.70 -10.54
N ILE A 45 -6.32 -20.73 -11.36
CA ILE A 45 -7.45 -20.74 -12.30
C ILE A 45 -8.74 -20.89 -11.50
N ARG A 46 -9.67 -19.95 -11.69
CA ARG A 46 -11.00 -19.97 -11.07
C ARG A 46 -12.05 -20.40 -12.09
N SER A 47 -13.02 -21.18 -11.62
CA SER A 47 -14.21 -21.58 -12.36
C SER A 47 -15.42 -20.83 -11.84
N CYS A 48 -16.38 -20.52 -12.71
CA CYS A 48 -17.69 -20.02 -12.26
C CYS A 48 -18.44 -21.03 -11.37
N GLN A 49 -18.05 -22.31 -11.37
CA GLN A 49 -18.56 -23.32 -10.44
C GLN A 49 -18.05 -23.13 -9.00
N ASP A 50 -16.96 -22.40 -8.80
CA ASP A 50 -16.38 -22.13 -7.47
C ASP A 50 -17.19 -21.06 -6.71
N TYR A 51 -18.11 -20.37 -7.40
CA TYR A 51 -18.87 -19.24 -6.86
C TYR A 51 -20.39 -19.47 -6.94
N PRO A 52 -21.19 -18.78 -6.12
CA PRO A 52 -22.64 -18.85 -6.20
C PRO A 52 -23.15 -18.46 -7.59
N SER A 53 -24.15 -19.18 -8.09
CA SER A 53 -24.76 -18.93 -9.41
C SER A 53 -25.42 -17.55 -9.52
N SER A 54 -25.76 -16.93 -8.38
CA SER A 54 -26.25 -15.55 -8.30
C SER A 54 -25.18 -14.50 -8.52
N GLY A 55 -23.90 -14.86 -8.49
CA GLY A 55 -22.76 -13.93 -8.46
C GLY A 55 -22.58 -13.21 -7.12
N ASN A 56 -23.43 -13.45 -6.13
CA ASN A 56 -23.30 -12.85 -4.81
C ASN A 56 -22.26 -13.62 -3.98
N LYS A 57 -21.09 -13.02 -3.78
CA LYS A 57 -19.96 -13.56 -3.02
C LYS A 57 -19.93 -13.12 -1.56
N VAL A 58 -21.01 -12.48 -1.07
CA VAL A 58 -21.12 -12.05 0.33
C VAL A 58 -21.20 -13.27 1.25
N VAL A 59 -20.40 -13.26 2.31
CA VAL A 59 -20.41 -14.28 3.37
C VAL A 59 -20.72 -13.67 4.72
N GLY A 60 -21.16 -14.50 5.67
CA GLY A 60 -21.72 -14.02 6.94
C GLY A 60 -20.70 -13.48 7.93
N SER A 61 -19.41 -13.82 7.77
CA SER A 61 -18.35 -13.31 8.65
C SER A 61 -16.96 -13.42 8.03
N LEU A 62 -16.00 -12.68 8.61
CA LEU A 62 -14.59 -12.80 8.24
C LEU A 62 -14.03 -14.21 8.50
N LYS A 63 -14.41 -14.85 9.62
CA LYS A 63 -13.97 -16.22 9.92
C LYS A 63 -14.46 -17.21 8.87
N GLU A 64 -15.71 -17.06 8.41
CA GLU A 64 -16.25 -17.86 7.32
C GLU A 64 -15.45 -17.66 6.03
N ALA A 65 -15.13 -16.41 5.68
CA ALA A 65 -14.31 -16.08 4.50
C ALA A 65 -12.93 -16.75 4.59
N LEU A 66 -12.22 -16.58 5.72
CA LEU A 66 -10.89 -17.16 5.95
C LEU A 66 -10.92 -18.69 5.90
N GLN A 67 -11.97 -19.31 6.48
CA GLN A 67 -12.16 -20.76 6.44
C GLN A 67 -12.40 -21.25 5.00
N LYS A 68 -13.21 -20.55 4.21
CA LYS A 68 -13.43 -20.89 2.79
C LYS A 68 -12.17 -20.71 1.95
N CYS A 69 -11.28 -19.78 2.32
CA CYS A 69 -9.93 -19.65 1.76
C CYS A 69 -8.94 -20.72 2.28
N SER A 70 -9.39 -21.67 3.10
CA SER A 70 -8.55 -22.75 3.65
C SER A 70 -7.29 -22.24 4.37
N ILE A 71 -7.45 -21.18 5.17
CA ILE A 71 -6.35 -20.61 5.95
C ILE A 71 -5.67 -21.68 6.82
N LYS A 72 -4.33 -21.68 6.85
CA LYS A 72 -3.51 -22.63 7.62
C LYS A 72 -2.18 -21.99 8.02
N ASP A 73 -1.45 -22.68 8.88
CA ASP A 73 -0.16 -22.22 9.36
C ASP A 73 0.85 -22.02 8.22
N GLY A 74 1.74 -21.03 8.37
CA GLY A 74 2.81 -20.77 7.39
C GLY A 74 2.38 -19.94 6.17
N MET A 75 1.10 -19.56 6.05
CA MET A 75 0.60 -18.76 4.94
C MET A 75 1.03 -17.28 5.00
N THR A 76 1.00 -16.62 3.86
CA THR A 76 1.20 -15.19 3.71
C THR A 76 -0.12 -14.45 3.56
N ILE A 77 -0.38 -13.53 4.49
CA ILE A 77 -1.57 -12.66 4.49
C ILE A 77 -1.14 -11.25 4.10
N SER A 78 -1.72 -10.70 3.03
CA SER A 78 -1.38 -9.35 2.56
C SER A 78 -2.51 -8.34 2.78
N ASN A 79 -2.14 -7.06 2.82
CA ASN A 79 -3.11 -5.96 2.79
C ASN A 79 -2.52 -4.66 2.22
N HIS A 80 -3.42 -3.80 1.74
CA HIS A 80 -3.09 -2.42 1.38
C HIS A 80 -3.17 -1.47 2.60
N HIS A 81 -2.65 -0.24 2.49
CA HIS A 81 -2.53 0.68 3.63
C HIS A 81 -3.19 2.05 3.40
N HIS A 82 -4.18 2.16 2.51
CA HIS A 82 -4.75 3.46 2.13
C HIS A 82 -5.43 4.19 3.29
N PHE A 83 -5.90 3.47 4.31
CA PHE A 83 -6.45 4.06 5.54
C PHE A 83 -5.40 4.60 6.51
N ARG A 84 -4.11 4.29 6.32
CA ARG A 84 -3.00 4.77 7.15
C ARG A 84 -3.20 4.46 8.65
N ASN A 85 -3.27 5.49 9.50
CA ASN A 85 -3.57 5.33 10.93
C ASN A 85 -5.06 5.08 11.22
N GLY A 86 -5.91 5.26 10.23
CA GLY A 86 -7.33 4.97 10.30
C GLY A 86 -7.68 3.52 9.97
N ASP A 87 -6.70 2.63 9.71
CA ASP A 87 -7.01 1.22 9.46
C ASP A 87 -7.64 0.57 10.70
N LEU A 88 -8.80 -0.05 10.51
CA LEU A 88 -9.51 -0.82 11.54
C LEU A 88 -9.57 -2.32 11.20
N VAL A 89 -9.18 -2.70 9.98
CA VAL A 89 -9.39 -4.04 9.44
C VAL A 89 -8.34 -5.02 9.93
N MET A 90 -7.06 -4.67 9.86
CA MET A 90 -6.03 -5.69 10.04
C MET A 90 -5.94 -6.19 11.47
N ASN A 91 -6.14 -5.31 12.47
CA ASN A 91 -6.25 -5.71 13.88
C ASN A 91 -7.35 -6.76 14.07
N PHE A 92 -8.53 -6.54 13.47
CA PHE A 92 -9.64 -7.48 13.52
C PHE A 92 -9.35 -8.80 12.77
N VAL A 93 -8.67 -8.72 11.62
CA VAL A 93 -8.26 -9.91 10.85
C VAL A 93 -7.37 -10.83 11.69
N PHE A 94 -6.28 -10.30 12.26
CA PHE A 94 -5.38 -11.14 13.04
C PHE A 94 -5.97 -11.59 14.38
N ASP A 95 -6.91 -10.83 14.95
CA ASP A 95 -7.70 -11.30 16.10
C ASP A 95 -8.55 -12.53 15.71
N CYS A 96 -9.24 -12.50 14.57
CA CYS A 96 -9.99 -13.66 14.06
C CYS A 96 -9.09 -14.87 13.78
N ILE A 97 -7.93 -14.64 13.14
CA ILE A 97 -6.96 -15.69 12.83
C ILE A 97 -6.42 -16.34 14.12
N ALA A 98 -6.07 -15.53 15.11
CA ALA A 98 -5.60 -16.01 16.40
C ALA A 98 -6.66 -16.87 17.11
N GLU A 99 -7.93 -16.46 17.06
CA GLU A 99 -9.06 -17.23 17.60
C GLU A 99 -9.31 -18.54 16.86
N MET A 100 -8.96 -18.61 15.57
CA MET A 100 -9.00 -19.83 14.77
C MET A 100 -7.81 -20.76 15.06
N GLY A 101 -6.84 -20.31 15.86
CA GLY A 101 -5.66 -21.10 16.26
C GLY A 101 -4.58 -21.22 15.18
N VAL A 102 -4.65 -20.41 14.12
CA VAL A 102 -3.66 -20.40 13.03
C VAL A 102 -2.41 -19.63 13.44
N LYS A 103 -1.24 -20.13 13.06
CA LYS A 103 0.07 -19.63 13.47
C LYS A 103 1.09 -19.52 12.34
N ASP A 104 2.27 -19.02 12.66
CA ASP A 104 3.43 -18.97 11.77
C ASP A 104 3.19 -18.18 10.47
N LEU A 105 2.34 -17.16 10.52
CA LEU A 105 1.99 -16.41 9.31
C LEU A 105 3.05 -15.37 8.96
N CYS A 106 3.27 -15.17 7.66
CA CYS A 106 3.90 -13.95 7.16
C CYS A 106 2.85 -12.87 6.99
N TRP A 107 2.98 -11.76 7.73
CA TRP A 107 2.17 -10.58 7.44
C TRP A 107 2.88 -9.72 6.38
N PHE A 108 2.23 -9.54 5.23
CA PHE A 108 2.78 -8.85 4.06
C PHE A 108 2.03 -7.54 3.72
N PRO A 109 2.04 -6.52 4.62
CA PRO A 109 1.39 -5.26 4.37
C PRO A 109 2.16 -4.44 3.35
N SER A 110 1.45 -3.67 2.52
CA SER A 110 2.07 -2.62 1.72
C SER A 110 2.75 -1.53 2.57
N ALA A 111 2.18 -1.22 3.74
CA ALA A 111 2.84 -0.55 4.87
C ALA A 111 2.02 -0.76 6.16
N SER A 112 2.68 -0.70 7.32
CA SER A 112 2.03 -0.65 8.63
C SER A 112 2.24 0.70 9.32
N PHE A 113 1.32 1.03 10.22
CA PHE A 113 1.20 2.33 10.90
C PHE A 113 1.03 2.13 12.42
N PRO A 114 1.23 3.18 13.24
CA PRO A 114 1.04 3.10 14.69
C PRO A 114 -0.29 2.48 15.18
N CYS A 115 -1.39 2.60 14.44
CA CYS A 115 -2.66 1.91 14.78
C CYS A 115 -2.54 0.38 14.83
N HIS A 116 -1.52 -0.20 14.19
CA HIS A 116 -1.22 -1.63 14.19
C HIS A 116 -0.32 -2.06 15.35
N LYS A 117 -0.07 -1.20 16.35
CA LYS A 117 0.62 -1.59 17.59
C LYS A 117 0.08 -2.90 18.21
N PRO A 118 -1.25 -3.18 18.22
CA PRO A 118 -1.78 -4.44 18.73
C PRO A 118 -1.20 -5.69 18.06
N MET A 119 -0.67 -5.60 16.84
CA MET A 119 0.00 -6.73 16.15
C MET A 119 1.19 -7.30 16.92
N ILE A 120 1.79 -6.52 17.82
CA ILE A 120 2.87 -7.01 18.69
C ILE A 120 2.41 -8.23 19.49
N LYS A 121 1.15 -8.27 19.96
CA LYS A 121 0.62 -9.43 20.68
C LYS A 121 0.63 -10.70 19.82
N HIS A 122 0.37 -10.53 18.52
CA HIS A 122 0.32 -11.60 17.53
C HIS A 122 1.71 -12.05 17.07
N LEU A 123 2.69 -11.15 17.13
CA LEU A 123 4.11 -11.50 17.00
C LEU A 123 4.60 -12.30 18.20
N GLU A 124 4.24 -11.89 19.42
CA GLU A 124 4.70 -12.53 20.66
C GLU A 124 4.07 -13.89 20.91
N ASN A 125 2.84 -14.12 20.46
CA ASN A 125 2.12 -15.40 20.65
C ASN A 125 2.32 -16.40 19.48
N GLY A 126 3.10 -16.02 18.46
CA GLY A 126 3.43 -16.85 17.29
C GLY A 126 2.35 -16.94 16.22
N VAL A 127 1.31 -16.10 16.26
CA VAL A 127 0.35 -15.98 15.16
C VAL A 127 1.03 -15.42 13.92
N ILE A 128 1.84 -14.37 14.11
CA ILE A 128 2.68 -13.76 13.07
C ILE A 128 4.12 -14.17 13.35
N HIS A 129 4.75 -14.88 12.42
CA HIS A 129 6.17 -15.20 12.48
C HIS A 129 7.03 -13.97 12.19
N HIS A 130 6.67 -13.23 11.14
CA HIS A 130 7.39 -12.04 10.71
C HIS A 130 6.56 -11.13 9.83
N ILE A 131 7.05 -9.90 9.67
CA ILE A 131 6.46 -8.88 8.81
C ILE A 131 7.42 -8.58 7.66
N GLU A 132 6.88 -8.61 6.45
CA GLU A 132 7.55 -8.19 5.24
C GLU A 132 6.80 -7.00 4.63
N GLY A 133 7.31 -5.79 4.80
CA GLY A 133 6.63 -4.57 4.40
C GLY A 133 7.26 -3.34 5.03
N SER A 134 6.81 -2.15 4.63
CA SER A 134 7.22 -0.92 5.31
C SER A 134 6.61 -0.90 6.72
N MET A 135 7.44 -0.77 7.75
CA MET A 135 6.98 -0.72 9.15
C MET A 135 7.25 0.65 9.75
N ASN A 136 6.22 1.29 10.30
CA ASN A 136 6.34 2.59 10.96
C ASN A 136 6.04 2.48 12.45
N GLY A 137 6.73 3.30 13.24
CA GLY A 137 6.48 3.42 14.69
C GLY A 137 6.70 2.09 15.43
N PRO A 138 5.77 1.65 16.29
CA PRO A 138 5.99 0.52 17.21
C PRO A 138 6.47 -0.78 16.57
N LEU A 139 6.02 -1.09 15.35
CA LEU A 139 6.45 -2.30 14.63
C LEU A 139 7.86 -2.17 14.06
N GLY A 140 8.26 -0.96 13.68
CA GLY A 140 9.64 -0.67 13.29
C GLY A 140 10.61 -0.78 14.47
N ASP A 141 10.20 -0.30 15.64
CA ASP A 141 10.97 -0.44 16.88
C ASP A 141 11.11 -1.92 17.26
N TYR A 142 10.00 -2.68 17.22
CA TYR A 142 10.00 -4.12 17.49
C TYR A 142 10.94 -4.90 16.56
N ALA A 143 10.94 -4.56 15.26
CA ALA A 143 11.87 -5.13 14.29
C ALA A 143 13.34 -4.77 14.59
N SER A 144 13.59 -3.50 14.94
CA SER A 144 14.93 -2.98 15.20
C SER A 144 15.56 -3.57 16.47
N ASP A 145 14.72 -3.88 17.46
CA ASP A 145 15.11 -4.58 18.69
C ASP A 145 15.41 -6.08 18.46
N GLY A 146 15.19 -6.60 17.25
CA GLY A 146 15.44 -8.00 16.89
C GLY A 146 14.47 -8.98 17.56
N LYS A 147 13.25 -8.55 17.87
CA LYS A 147 12.24 -9.36 18.59
C LYS A 147 11.40 -10.25 17.67
N MET A 148 11.39 -10.02 16.36
CA MET A 148 10.72 -10.87 15.39
C MET A 148 11.42 -12.23 15.25
N GLU A 149 10.64 -13.30 15.04
CA GLU A 149 11.19 -14.65 14.85
C GLU A 149 11.93 -14.76 13.51
N GLY A 150 11.29 -14.27 12.43
CA GLY A 150 11.92 -14.09 11.12
C GLY A 150 12.64 -12.76 10.96
N LEU A 151 13.37 -12.60 9.85
CA LEU A 151 13.99 -11.33 9.49
C LEU A 151 12.93 -10.41 8.87
N ALA A 152 12.77 -9.21 9.43
CA ALA A 152 11.91 -8.19 8.84
C ALA A 152 12.47 -7.72 7.49
N VAL A 153 11.65 -7.70 6.45
CA VAL A 153 12.06 -7.28 5.09
C VAL A 153 11.34 -6.01 4.67
N LEU A 154 12.09 -4.93 4.44
CA LEU A 154 11.55 -3.68 3.93
C LEU A 154 11.72 -3.61 2.41
N ARG A 155 10.62 -3.32 1.71
CA ARG A 155 10.59 -3.10 0.26
C ARG A 155 10.05 -1.72 -0.05
N SER A 156 10.54 -1.10 -1.12
CA SER A 156 9.87 0.06 -1.71
C SER A 156 8.52 -0.36 -2.30
N HIS A 157 7.60 0.56 -2.56
CA HIS A 157 6.32 0.21 -3.20
C HIS A 157 6.49 -0.52 -4.53
N GLY A 158 7.42 -0.05 -5.38
CA GLY A 158 7.76 -0.75 -6.63
C GLY A 158 8.42 -2.10 -6.38
N GLY A 159 9.29 -2.21 -5.37
CA GLY A 159 9.92 -3.47 -4.97
C GLY A 159 8.91 -4.49 -4.44
N ARG A 160 7.86 -4.06 -3.74
CA ARG A 160 6.76 -4.92 -3.31
C ARG A 160 6.01 -5.47 -4.51
N TRP A 161 5.59 -4.61 -5.45
CA TRP A 161 4.92 -5.05 -6.67
C TRP A 161 5.77 -6.07 -7.43
N GLN A 162 7.06 -5.78 -7.58
CA GLN A 162 8.01 -6.66 -8.23
C GLN A 162 8.16 -8.00 -7.49
N ALA A 163 8.26 -8.01 -6.16
CA ALA A 163 8.39 -9.24 -5.38
C ALA A 163 7.16 -10.15 -5.50
N ILE A 164 5.95 -9.57 -5.52
CA ILE A 164 4.71 -10.32 -5.78
C ILE A 164 4.72 -10.87 -7.21
N GLN A 165 4.88 -9.98 -8.19
CA GLN A 165 4.80 -10.32 -9.61
C GLN A 165 5.83 -11.37 -10.04
N ASP A 166 7.04 -11.30 -9.50
CA ASP A 166 8.14 -12.20 -9.86
C ASP A 166 8.10 -13.51 -9.05
N GLY A 167 7.13 -13.67 -8.13
CA GLY A 167 6.98 -14.86 -7.28
C GLY A 167 8.03 -14.98 -6.17
N GLU A 168 8.74 -13.90 -5.82
CA GLU A 168 9.59 -13.85 -4.63
C GLU A 168 8.74 -13.97 -3.36
N VAL A 169 7.57 -13.33 -3.35
CA VAL A 169 6.58 -13.43 -2.29
C VAL A 169 5.29 -13.95 -2.90
N HIS A 170 4.85 -15.12 -2.44
CA HIS A 170 3.55 -15.69 -2.76
C HIS A 170 2.53 -15.22 -1.73
N ILE A 171 1.37 -14.72 -2.16
CA ILE A 171 0.30 -14.28 -1.26
C ILE A 171 -0.79 -15.35 -1.28
N ASP A 172 -1.01 -16.03 -0.15
CA ASP A 172 -2.09 -17.02 -0.05
C ASP A 172 -3.46 -16.34 0.09
N ILE A 173 -3.55 -15.30 0.94
CA ILE A 173 -4.80 -14.56 1.16
C ILE A 173 -4.52 -13.05 1.18
N ALA A 174 -5.14 -12.32 0.26
CA ALA A 174 -5.16 -10.87 0.25
C ALA A 174 -6.42 -10.33 0.92
N ILE A 175 -6.24 -9.39 1.84
CA ILE A 175 -7.34 -8.61 2.44
C ILE A 175 -7.39 -7.23 1.79
N ILE A 176 -8.50 -6.91 1.14
CA ILE A 176 -8.77 -5.61 0.53
C ILE A 176 -9.89 -4.93 1.29
N ALA A 177 -9.52 -4.05 2.21
CA ALA A 177 -10.48 -3.15 2.86
C ALA A 177 -10.93 -2.08 1.84
N ALA A 178 -12.22 -2.02 1.51
CA ALA A 178 -12.78 -1.13 0.50
C ALA A 178 -13.95 -0.33 1.07
N PRO A 179 -13.86 1.01 1.07
CA PRO A 179 -14.95 1.91 1.50
C PRO A 179 -16.30 1.68 0.80
N THR A 180 -16.33 1.13 -0.41
CA THR A 180 -17.56 0.71 -1.09
C THR A 180 -17.29 -0.54 -1.94
N ALA A 181 -18.18 -1.53 -1.87
CA ALA A 181 -18.16 -2.70 -2.74
C ALA A 181 -19.57 -3.16 -3.11
N ASP A 182 -19.70 -3.93 -4.19
CA ASP A 182 -20.93 -4.66 -4.53
C ASP A 182 -20.85 -6.15 -4.14
N PRO A 183 -21.95 -6.92 -4.20
CA PRO A 183 -21.95 -8.34 -3.87
C PRO A 183 -21.06 -9.22 -4.75
N PHE A 184 -20.68 -8.76 -5.95
CA PHE A 184 -19.78 -9.49 -6.85
C PHE A 184 -18.30 -9.24 -6.50
N GLY A 185 -18.02 -8.20 -5.73
CA GLY A 185 -16.69 -7.81 -5.26
C GLY A 185 -16.09 -6.63 -6.02
N ASN A 186 -16.79 -5.99 -6.96
CA ASN A 186 -16.27 -4.75 -7.54
C ASN A 186 -16.20 -3.70 -6.44
N CYS A 187 -15.05 -3.05 -6.27
CA CYS A 187 -14.87 -2.15 -5.15
C CYS A 187 -14.00 -0.92 -5.47
N THR A 188 -14.14 0.10 -4.63
CA THR A 188 -13.48 1.39 -4.80
C THR A 188 -13.26 2.09 -3.45
N GLY A 189 -12.33 3.04 -3.43
CA GLY A 189 -11.99 3.85 -2.27
C GLY A 189 -12.56 5.26 -2.24
N ASP A 190 -13.13 5.78 -3.33
CA ASP A 190 -13.48 7.20 -3.48
C ASP A 190 -14.76 7.61 -2.74
N ARG A 191 -15.58 6.65 -2.33
CA ARG A 191 -16.90 6.90 -1.73
C ARG A 191 -17.23 5.89 -0.63
N GLY A 192 -18.25 6.24 0.16
CA GLY A 192 -18.65 5.48 1.35
C GLY A 192 -18.18 6.16 2.64
N PRO A 193 -18.63 5.66 3.81
CA PRO A 193 -18.38 6.28 5.10
C PRO A 193 -16.90 6.28 5.49
N SER A 194 -16.11 5.35 4.92
CA SER A 194 -14.68 5.23 5.13
C SER A 194 -13.83 5.69 3.94
N ALA A 195 -14.33 6.53 3.03
CA ALA A 195 -13.64 6.90 1.79
C ALA A 195 -12.15 7.26 2.00
N CYS A 196 -11.27 6.63 1.22
CA CYS A 196 -9.82 6.76 1.28
C CYS A 196 -9.15 7.11 -0.07
N GLY A 197 -9.97 7.37 -1.10
CA GLY A 197 -9.53 7.76 -2.43
C GLY A 197 -9.25 6.56 -3.32
N LEU A 198 -7.99 6.28 -3.62
CA LEU A 198 -7.62 5.15 -4.47
C LEU A 198 -7.20 3.90 -3.70
N LEU A 199 -7.37 2.73 -4.33
CA LEU A 199 -6.97 1.41 -3.81
C LEU A 199 -5.75 0.81 -4.55
N GLY A 200 -4.93 1.64 -5.19
CA GLY A 200 -3.83 1.24 -6.08
C GLY A 200 -2.80 0.28 -5.48
N PHE A 201 -2.45 0.38 -4.20
CA PHE A 201 -1.57 -0.61 -3.55
C PHE A 201 -2.20 -1.99 -3.38
N GLY A 202 -3.53 -2.10 -3.34
CA GLY A 202 -4.26 -3.37 -3.28
C GLY A 202 -4.41 -4.05 -4.65
N LEU A 203 -4.05 -3.35 -5.74
CA LEU A 203 -4.18 -3.91 -7.08
C LEU A 203 -3.27 -5.12 -7.29
N ALA A 204 -2.00 -5.06 -6.86
CA ALA A 204 -1.10 -6.21 -6.93
C ALA A 204 -1.65 -7.40 -6.14
N ASP A 205 -2.18 -7.12 -4.94
CA ASP A 205 -2.78 -8.14 -4.10
C ASP A 205 -3.95 -8.82 -4.81
N SER A 206 -4.84 -8.04 -5.43
CA SER A 206 -5.97 -8.58 -6.19
C SER A 206 -5.57 -9.41 -7.42
N LEU A 207 -4.42 -9.11 -8.03
CA LEU A 207 -4.02 -9.73 -9.30
C LEU A 207 -3.26 -11.05 -9.13
N TYR A 208 -2.60 -11.24 -7.99
CA TYR A 208 -1.62 -12.31 -7.82
C TYR A 208 -1.81 -13.16 -6.57
N ALA A 209 -2.67 -12.77 -5.63
CA ALA A 209 -2.97 -13.62 -4.49
C ALA A 209 -3.77 -14.86 -4.91
N ASP A 210 -3.61 -15.95 -4.16
CA ASP A 210 -4.43 -17.14 -4.38
C ASP A 210 -5.89 -16.82 -4.10
N HIS A 211 -6.18 -16.29 -2.91
CA HIS A 211 -7.52 -15.86 -2.53
C HIS A 211 -7.58 -14.38 -2.19
N VAL A 212 -8.68 -13.72 -2.54
CA VAL A 212 -8.90 -12.30 -2.23
C VAL A 212 -10.23 -12.11 -1.51
N ILE A 213 -10.17 -11.51 -0.33
CA ILE A 213 -11.33 -11.13 0.47
C ILE A 213 -11.45 -9.61 0.46
N VAL A 214 -12.57 -9.09 -0.04
CA VAL A 214 -12.94 -7.68 0.13
C VAL A 214 -13.71 -7.53 1.43
N ILE A 215 -13.35 -6.51 2.21
CA ILE A 215 -14.06 -6.12 3.43
C ILE A 215 -14.58 -4.70 3.23
N THR A 216 -15.88 -4.49 3.36
CA THR A 216 -16.53 -3.19 3.12
C THR A 216 -17.48 -2.78 4.23
N ASP A 217 -17.67 -1.47 4.40
CA ASP A 217 -18.71 -0.89 5.26
C ASP A 217 -19.79 -0.13 4.48
N ASN A 218 -19.80 -0.28 3.16
CA ASN A 218 -20.85 0.24 2.29
C ASN A 218 -21.08 -0.74 1.14
N LEU A 219 -21.88 -1.77 1.41
CA LEU A 219 -22.33 -2.68 0.37
C LEU A 219 -23.44 -2.01 -0.45
N ILE A 220 -23.21 -1.84 -1.75
CA ILE A 220 -24.17 -1.23 -2.68
C ILE A 220 -24.68 -2.26 -3.70
N GLU A 221 -25.73 -1.91 -4.45
CA GLU A 221 -26.23 -2.76 -5.53
C GLU A 221 -25.19 -2.89 -6.65
N PHE A 222 -25.19 -4.06 -7.31
CA PHE A 222 -24.33 -4.30 -8.47
C PHE A 222 -24.82 -3.48 -9.69
N PRO A 223 -23.91 -2.84 -10.46
CA PRO A 223 -22.46 -2.84 -10.30
C PRO A 223 -21.93 -1.61 -9.54
N CYS A 224 -20.89 -1.82 -8.71
CA CYS A 224 -20.11 -0.72 -8.14
C CYS A 224 -19.23 -0.09 -9.23
N VAL A 225 -19.61 1.10 -9.72
CA VAL A 225 -18.91 1.81 -10.83
C VAL A 225 -18.58 3.27 -10.49
N PRO A 226 -17.40 3.78 -10.88
CA PRO A 226 -16.23 3.05 -11.37
C PRO A 226 -15.64 2.15 -10.29
N TRP A 227 -15.08 1.00 -10.69
CA TRP A 227 -14.36 0.08 -9.80
C TRP A 227 -12.84 0.26 -9.96
N GLN A 228 -12.13 0.28 -8.84
CA GLN A 228 -10.67 0.30 -8.81
C GLN A 228 -10.09 -1.11 -8.74
N ILE A 229 -10.82 -2.04 -8.11
CA ILE A 229 -10.54 -3.47 -8.10
C ILE A 229 -11.75 -4.22 -8.68
N GLN A 230 -11.50 -5.14 -9.60
CA GLN A 230 -12.53 -5.89 -10.30
C GLN A 230 -13.02 -7.07 -9.45
N GLY A 231 -14.33 -7.30 -9.41
CA GLY A 231 -14.93 -8.43 -8.71
C GLY A 231 -14.49 -9.80 -9.22
N ASN A 232 -13.99 -9.87 -10.46
CA ASN A 232 -13.37 -11.08 -11.02
C ASN A 232 -12.13 -11.54 -10.24
N ASN A 233 -11.46 -10.63 -9.56
CA ASN A 233 -10.31 -10.93 -8.72
C ASN A 233 -10.72 -11.33 -7.29
N ILE A 234 -11.99 -11.19 -6.93
CA ILE A 234 -12.47 -11.32 -5.55
C ILE A 234 -13.14 -12.67 -5.34
N ASP A 235 -12.82 -13.35 -4.25
CA ASP A 235 -13.46 -14.62 -3.89
C ASP A 235 -14.63 -14.42 -2.92
N TYR A 236 -14.46 -13.54 -1.94
CA TYR A 236 -15.47 -13.29 -0.90
C TYR A 236 -15.60 -11.81 -0.56
N VAL A 237 -16.83 -11.41 -0.21
CA VAL A 237 -17.16 -10.08 0.29
C VAL A 237 -17.63 -10.21 1.73
N VAL A 238 -17.05 -9.43 2.63
CA VAL A 238 -17.43 -9.36 4.05
C VAL A 238 -17.88 -7.95 4.35
N VAL A 239 -19.03 -7.81 5.02
CA VAL A 239 -19.56 -6.50 5.44
C VAL A 239 -19.26 -6.30 6.92
N LEU A 240 -18.68 -5.15 7.27
CA LEU A 240 -18.45 -4.70 8.64
C LEU A 240 -19.12 -3.34 8.85
N ASP A 241 -19.29 -2.92 10.10
CA ASP A 241 -19.88 -1.62 10.40
C ASP A 241 -18.98 -0.43 10.00
N LYS A 242 -17.65 -0.63 10.07
CA LYS A 242 -16.66 0.38 9.73
C LYS A 242 -15.33 -0.27 9.37
N VAL A 243 -14.75 0.08 8.22
CA VAL A 243 -13.45 -0.46 7.78
C VAL A 243 -12.29 0.51 8.03
N GLY A 244 -12.56 1.81 8.13
CA GLY A 244 -11.52 2.79 8.40
C GLY A 244 -12.01 4.10 8.99
N ASP A 245 -11.07 4.97 9.32
CA ASP A 245 -11.34 6.30 9.87
C ASP A 245 -10.80 7.38 8.93
N PRO A 246 -11.65 8.01 8.09
CA PRO A 246 -11.21 9.00 7.11
C PRO A 246 -10.49 10.19 7.72
N GLU A 247 -10.86 10.58 8.95
CA GLU A 247 -10.23 11.70 9.65
C GLU A 247 -8.74 11.42 9.97
N LYS A 248 -8.34 10.14 9.98
CA LYS A 248 -6.96 9.70 10.24
C LYS A 248 -6.15 9.40 8.98
N ILE A 249 -6.70 9.69 7.80
CA ILE A 249 -5.95 9.67 6.54
C ILE A 249 -4.91 10.80 6.55
N VAL A 250 -5.25 11.97 7.11
CA VAL A 250 -4.29 13.07 7.27
C VAL A 250 -3.32 12.74 8.41
N SER A 251 -2.02 12.79 8.13
CA SER A 251 -0.99 12.62 9.17
C SER A 251 -0.35 13.97 9.50
N GLY A 252 0.19 14.16 10.71
CA GLY A 252 0.91 15.40 11.04
C GLY A 252 2.06 15.73 10.07
N THR A 253 2.62 14.70 9.41
CA THR A 253 3.64 14.86 8.38
C THR A 253 3.12 15.44 7.07
N THR A 254 1.81 15.47 6.78
CA THR A 254 1.25 15.98 5.52
C THR A 254 0.97 17.49 5.52
N GLN A 255 1.36 18.19 6.58
CA GLN A 255 1.21 19.65 6.67
C GLN A 255 2.42 20.38 6.06
N ILE A 256 2.20 21.59 5.55
CA ILE A 256 3.27 22.49 5.16
C ILE A 256 4.12 22.83 6.38
N THR A 257 5.43 22.86 6.20
CA THR A 257 6.35 23.29 7.25
C THR A 257 6.23 24.79 7.55
N LYS A 258 6.26 25.17 8.84
CA LYS A 258 6.33 26.57 9.29
C LYS A 258 7.76 27.04 9.59
N SER A 259 8.76 26.16 9.41
CA SER A 259 10.16 26.50 9.67
C SER A 259 10.70 27.41 8.57
N PRO A 260 11.23 28.61 8.90
CA PRO A 260 11.78 29.53 7.91
C PRO A 260 12.89 28.89 7.06
N ASP A 261 13.81 28.15 7.68
CA ASP A 261 14.90 27.47 6.97
C ASP A 261 14.37 26.44 5.96
N ARG A 262 13.36 25.66 6.37
CA ARG A 262 12.74 24.66 5.49
C ARG A 262 11.98 25.30 4.34
N LEU A 263 11.31 26.41 4.57
CA LEU A 263 10.66 27.19 3.52
C LEU A 263 11.67 27.78 2.54
N TYR A 264 12.80 28.29 3.05
CA TYR A 264 13.88 28.80 2.20
C TYR A 264 14.51 27.70 1.33
N ILE A 265 14.72 26.49 1.89
CA ILE A 265 15.17 25.32 1.10
C ILE A 265 14.17 24.99 -0.01
N ALA A 266 12.87 25.01 0.29
CA ALA A 266 11.82 24.75 -0.70
C ALA A 266 11.82 25.79 -1.84
N GLU A 267 11.96 27.07 -1.50
CA GLU A 267 12.06 28.16 -2.47
C GLU A 267 13.31 28.03 -3.35
N LEU A 268 14.48 27.78 -2.75
CA LEU A 268 15.73 27.56 -3.48
C LEU A 268 15.62 26.38 -4.44
N THR A 269 14.94 25.30 -4.03
CA THR A 269 14.70 24.13 -4.89
C THR A 269 13.82 24.48 -6.08
N ALA A 270 12.76 25.26 -5.90
CA ALA A 270 11.92 25.75 -7.00
C ALA A 270 12.71 26.67 -7.95
N LYS A 271 13.56 27.55 -7.42
CA LYS A 271 14.46 28.42 -8.21
C LYS A 271 15.43 27.59 -9.03
N PHE A 272 16.00 26.52 -8.44
CA PHE A 272 16.86 25.59 -9.14
C PHE A 272 16.14 24.89 -10.30
N VAL A 273 14.94 24.36 -10.09
CA VAL A 273 14.14 23.70 -11.14
C VAL A 273 13.91 24.63 -12.34
N LYS A 274 13.62 25.92 -12.06
CA LYS A 274 13.51 26.94 -13.09
C LYS A 274 14.85 27.22 -13.78
N ALA A 275 15.91 27.47 -13.02
CA ALA A 275 17.24 27.81 -13.55
C ALA A 275 17.86 26.66 -14.36
N ALA A 276 17.56 25.41 -14.01
CA ALA A 276 17.99 24.21 -14.72
C ALA A 276 17.20 23.95 -16.02
N GLY A 277 16.17 24.75 -16.33
CA GLY A 277 15.34 24.56 -17.53
C GLY A 277 14.42 23.33 -17.48
N ILE A 278 14.17 22.78 -16.28
CA ILE A 278 13.27 21.64 -16.08
C ILE A 278 11.80 22.09 -16.20
N MET A 279 11.49 23.27 -15.65
CA MET A 279 10.15 23.88 -15.74
C MET A 279 9.93 24.43 -17.16
N LYS A 280 9.38 23.59 -18.03
CA LYS A 280 8.98 23.90 -19.41
C LYS A 280 7.61 23.31 -19.68
N ASP A 281 6.91 23.80 -20.71
CA ASP A 281 5.57 23.31 -21.01
C ASP A 281 5.57 21.78 -21.25
N GLY A 282 4.59 21.10 -20.66
CA GLY A 282 4.45 19.65 -20.72
C GLY A 282 5.41 18.86 -19.81
N PHE A 283 6.19 19.50 -18.94
CA PHE A 283 7.03 18.77 -17.97
C PHE A 283 6.20 17.98 -16.95
N SER A 284 6.84 17.07 -16.22
CA SER A 284 6.23 16.32 -15.12
C SER A 284 7.10 16.39 -13.88
N PHE A 285 6.48 16.32 -12.70
CA PHE A 285 7.21 16.22 -11.44
C PHE A 285 6.46 15.37 -10.42
N GLN A 286 7.17 14.95 -9.37
CA GLN A 286 6.57 14.29 -8.23
C GLN A 286 6.55 15.21 -7.00
N ALA A 287 5.36 15.49 -6.48
CA ALA A 287 5.21 16.31 -5.27
C ALA A 287 5.35 15.45 -4.01
N GLY A 288 6.01 15.99 -2.98
CA GLY A 288 6.01 15.38 -1.66
C GLY A 288 4.69 15.66 -0.94
N ALA A 289 4.26 14.72 -0.11
CA ALA A 289 2.99 14.81 0.60
C ALA A 289 3.01 15.71 1.84
N GLY A 290 4.16 16.32 2.19
CA GLY A 290 4.26 17.18 3.36
C GLY A 290 5.61 17.85 3.60
N GLY A 291 5.68 18.69 4.65
CA GLY A 291 6.89 19.39 5.09
C GLY A 291 7.52 20.27 4.02
N THR A 292 8.85 20.20 3.91
CA THR A 292 9.64 20.94 2.91
C THR A 292 9.28 20.56 1.48
N ALA A 293 9.00 19.27 1.24
CA ALA A 293 8.73 18.78 -0.12
C ALA A 293 7.36 19.23 -0.64
N LEU A 294 6.36 19.38 0.25
CA LEU A 294 5.08 19.99 -0.11
C LEU A 294 5.22 21.51 -0.33
N ALA A 295 6.00 22.18 0.52
CA ALA A 295 6.29 23.61 0.36
C ALA A 295 6.93 23.92 -1.00
N PHE A 296 7.80 23.03 -1.50
CA PHE A 296 8.40 23.15 -2.83
C PHE A 296 7.34 23.24 -3.94
N ALA A 297 6.30 22.40 -3.88
CA ALA A 297 5.23 22.41 -4.89
C ALA A 297 4.48 23.74 -4.94
N ILE A 298 4.34 24.43 -3.80
CA ILE A 298 3.68 25.74 -3.69
C ILE A 298 4.53 26.82 -4.35
N TYR A 299 5.85 26.84 -4.13
CA TYR A 299 6.72 27.79 -4.83
C TYR A 299 6.78 27.52 -6.33
N LEU A 300 6.82 26.23 -6.72
CA LEU A 300 6.80 25.85 -8.13
C LEU A 300 5.50 26.27 -8.82
N ARG A 301 4.34 26.10 -8.17
CA ARG A 301 3.02 26.59 -8.63
C ARG A 301 3.07 28.08 -8.98
N GLU A 302 3.63 28.91 -8.11
CA GLU A 302 3.75 30.36 -8.36
C GLU A 302 4.66 30.69 -9.55
N PHE A 303 5.74 29.93 -9.75
CA PHE A 303 6.61 30.11 -10.91
C PHE A 303 5.97 29.65 -12.21
N MET A 304 5.21 28.56 -12.18
CA MET A 304 4.43 28.07 -13.31
C MET A 304 3.39 29.11 -13.75
N LYS A 305 2.61 29.65 -12.81
CA LYS A 305 1.64 30.72 -13.06
C LYS A 305 2.27 31.93 -13.75
N LYS A 306 3.36 32.45 -13.17
CA LYS A 306 4.07 33.63 -13.72
C LYS A 306 4.66 33.40 -15.11
N ALA A 307 5.05 32.17 -15.42
CA ALA A 307 5.65 31.82 -16.70
C ALA A 307 4.64 31.35 -17.75
N GLY A 308 3.36 31.16 -17.39
CA GLY A 308 2.36 30.55 -18.26
C GLY A 308 2.72 29.11 -18.66
N ILE A 309 3.38 28.37 -17.76
CA ILE A 309 3.85 27.00 -18.01
C ILE A 309 2.90 26.00 -17.36
N LYS A 310 2.49 24.99 -18.14
CA LYS A 310 1.65 23.89 -17.66
C LYS A 310 2.46 22.60 -17.58
N SER A 311 2.25 21.83 -16.52
CA SER A 311 2.77 20.46 -16.42
C SER A 311 1.84 19.47 -17.14
N ARG A 312 2.40 18.41 -17.72
CA ARG A 312 1.58 17.35 -18.33
C ARG A 312 0.91 16.50 -17.24
N PHE A 313 1.65 16.15 -16.20
CA PHE A 313 1.09 15.44 -15.06
C PHE A 313 1.92 15.67 -13.80
N ILE A 314 1.26 15.50 -12.65
CA ILE A 314 1.90 15.46 -11.34
C ILE A 314 1.74 14.05 -10.77
N ARG A 315 2.84 13.39 -10.41
CA ARG A 315 2.79 12.15 -9.62
C ARG A 315 2.81 12.56 -8.15
N ALA A 316 1.97 12.00 -7.30
CA ALA A 316 2.09 12.20 -5.85
C ALA A 316 1.19 11.21 -5.14
N GLY A 317 1.14 11.32 -3.82
CA GLY A 317 -0.15 11.10 -3.20
C GLY A 317 -0.96 12.41 -3.18
N SER A 318 -2.21 12.36 -3.62
CA SER A 318 -3.02 13.57 -3.79
C SER A 318 -3.23 14.30 -2.47
N THR A 319 -3.08 15.62 -2.54
CA THR A 319 -3.38 16.55 -1.46
C THR A 319 -4.22 17.69 -2.04
N LYS A 320 -4.88 18.46 -1.19
CA LYS A 320 -5.60 19.69 -1.55
C LYS A 320 -4.81 20.57 -2.51
N TYR A 321 -3.51 20.75 -2.26
CA TYR A 321 -2.67 21.64 -3.08
C TYR A 321 -2.52 21.16 -4.53
N LEU A 322 -2.52 19.85 -4.76
CA LEU A 322 -2.44 19.31 -6.11
C LEU A 322 -3.79 19.38 -6.81
N VAL A 323 -4.88 19.15 -6.08
CA VAL A 323 -6.24 19.36 -6.58
C VAL A 323 -6.43 20.81 -7.01
N GLU A 324 -6.01 21.79 -6.20
CA GLU A 324 -6.02 23.21 -6.58
C GLU A 324 -5.19 23.47 -7.85
N MET A 325 -4.00 22.86 -8.00
CA MET A 325 -3.20 23.02 -9.21
C MET A 325 -3.87 22.42 -10.46
N LEU A 326 -4.61 21.31 -10.30
CA LEU A 326 -5.40 20.71 -11.38
C LEU A 326 -6.57 21.63 -11.76
N GLU A 327 -7.33 22.12 -10.78
CA GLU A 327 -8.47 23.03 -10.98
C GLU A 327 -8.05 24.38 -11.59
N GLU A 328 -6.86 24.88 -11.24
CA GLU A 328 -6.25 26.08 -11.83
C GLU A 328 -5.69 25.86 -13.24
N GLY A 329 -5.72 24.62 -13.77
CA GLY A 329 -5.21 24.30 -15.09
C GLY A 329 -3.68 24.29 -15.20
N LEU A 330 -2.95 24.14 -14.08
CA LEU A 330 -1.48 24.05 -14.05
C LEU A 330 -0.95 22.64 -14.33
N THR A 331 -1.83 21.64 -14.32
CA THR A 331 -1.56 20.29 -14.79
C THR A 331 -2.74 19.75 -15.60
N ASP A 332 -2.51 18.80 -16.52
CA ASP A 332 -3.61 18.07 -17.16
C ASP A 332 -4.10 16.90 -16.29
N TYR A 333 -3.20 16.27 -15.55
CA TYR A 333 -3.50 15.06 -14.78
C TYR A 333 -2.78 15.02 -13.43
N ILE A 334 -3.40 14.35 -12.47
CA ILE A 334 -2.74 13.85 -11.27
C ILE A 334 -2.69 12.33 -11.39
N LEU A 335 -1.48 11.77 -11.38
CA LEU A 335 -1.28 10.34 -11.29
C LEU A 335 -1.17 9.98 -9.81
N ASP A 336 -2.31 9.74 -9.17
CA ASP A 336 -2.33 9.48 -7.74
C ASP A 336 -1.78 8.08 -7.41
N GLY A 337 -0.88 8.02 -6.42
CA GLY A 337 -0.33 6.79 -5.85
C GLY A 337 -0.92 6.42 -4.49
N GLN A 338 -1.49 7.40 -3.77
CA GLN A 338 -2.22 7.25 -2.51
C GLN A 338 -2.77 8.61 -2.08
N THR A 339 -4.05 8.71 -1.78
CA THR A 339 -4.63 9.96 -1.31
C THR A 339 -4.23 10.27 0.14
N PHE A 340 -3.88 11.54 0.43
CA PHE A 340 -3.34 11.96 1.72
C PHE A 340 -4.23 12.93 2.52
N ASP A 341 -5.30 13.45 1.92
CA ASP A 341 -6.34 14.24 2.59
C ASP A 341 -7.70 14.08 1.89
N LEU A 342 -8.77 14.57 2.53
CA LEU A 342 -10.14 14.43 2.02
C LEU A 342 -10.43 15.27 0.77
N GLU A 343 -9.66 16.34 0.54
CA GLU A 343 -9.79 17.09 -0.72
C GLU A 343 -9.25 16.29 -1.90
N GLY A 344 -8.19 15.51 -1.70
CA GLY A 344 -7.72 14.57 -2.71
C GLY A 344 -8.63 13.36 -2.92
N VAL A 345 -9.57 13.08 -2.00
CA VAL A 345 -10.56 12.00 -2.16
C VAL A 345 -11.71 12.43 -3.07
N ARG A 346 -12.06 13.71 -3.04
CA ARG A 346 -13.15 14.32 -3.81
C ARG A 346 -12.88 14.35 -5.32
#